data_AF-A0A353Y3V5-F1
#
_entry.id   AF-A0A353Y3V5-F1
#
_cell.length_a   1.000
_cell.length_b   1.000
_cell.length_c   1.000
_cell.angle_alpha   90.00
_cell.angle_beta   90.00
_cell.angle_gamma   90.00
#
_symmetry.space_group_name_H-M   'P 1'
#
loop_
_entity.id
_entity.type
_entity.pdbx_description
1 polymer ?
#
loop_
_entity_poly.entity_id
_entity_poly.type
_entity_poly.pdbx_seq_one_letter_code
_entity_poly.pdbx_strand_id
1 'polypeptide(L)'
;MPAPTKSFTAIPDTAIDPDSPLDTALMTAIRDNGEHLKEVLYGTFTPNAPHTHNGVDSALVEIGPNAIRNGSFESDGDGWTIAAYTGGSFSFNTANDMDGAKALAITSTVAANGGAVATSNEYRSCIGGEKIAIKLAYKASGANISSRARVIWYDDAQAQISTSDIYTTTNTPTTQTVATTVLTAPSTARFYRVELTGGIPGSGSGTGTVYFDGVKGEYSPPGNAICTYTGSLVESAGLNFPSGNTTSGGSTNDLGSNRVVTGLRFAWNNGDLNAYVRGYNILNT
;
A
#
# COMPACT_ATOMS: atom_id res chain seq x y z
N MET A 1 -54.06 11.75 8.27
CA MET A 1 -52.64 11.35 8.33
C MET A 1 -52.03 11.97 9.58
N PRO A 2 -51.10 11.29 10.27
CA PRO A 2 -50.35 11.89 11.36
C PRO A 2 -49.62 13.15 10.86
N ALA A 3 -49.43 14.13 11.75
CA ALA A 3 -48.67 15.32 11.42
C ALA A 3 -47.21 14.93 11.13
N PRO A 4 -46.55 15.55 10.13
CA PRO A 4 -45.14 15.32 9.86
C PRO A 4 -44.27 15.60 11.09
N THR A 5 -43.25 14.78 11.32
CA THR A 5 -42.29 14.93 12.41
C THR A 5 -41.25 16.01 12.12
N LYS A 6 -41.06 16.38 10.84
CA LYS A 6 -40.19 17.48 10.40
C LYS A 6 -40.99 18.64 9.83
N SER A 7 -40.54 19.85 10.13
CA SER A 7 -41.06 21.07 9.49
C SER A 7 -40.41 21.27 8.13
N PHE A 8 -41.20 21.66 7.13
CA PHE A 8 -40.65 22.12 5.86
C PHE A 8 -39.90 23.44 6.06
N THR A 9 -38.65 23.49 5.65
CA THR A 9 -37.79 24.66 5.72
C THR A 9 -37.54 25.19 4.30
N ALA A 10 -37.95 26.43 4.03
CA ALA A 10 -37.62 27.06 2.76
C ALA A 10 -36.10 27.26 2.66
N ILE A 11 -35.49 26.71 1.61
CA ILE A 11 -34.07 26.90 1.32
C ILE A 11 -33.97 28.12 0.39
N PRO A 12 -33.34 29.22 0.81
CA PRO A 12 -33.21 30.39 -0.04
C PRO A 12 -32.25 30.12 -1.21
N ASP A 13 -32.49 30.75 -2.35
CA ASP A 13 -31.63 30.59 -3.54
C ASP A 13 -30.17 30.96 -3.25
N THR A 14 -29.94 31.89 -2.33
CA THR A 14 -28.59 32.27 -1.89
C THR A 14 -27.83 31.14 -1.20
N ALA A 15 -28.51 30.10 -0.72
CA ALA A 15 -27.86 28.92 -0.13
C ALA A 15 -27.52 27.83 -1.17
N ILE A 16 -28.02 27.95 -2.41
CA ILE A 16 -27.76 27.01 -3.52
C ILE A 16 -26.92 27.64 -4.65
N ASP A 17 -26.35 28.81 -4.39
CA ASP A 17 -25.45 29.53 -5.29
C ASP A 17 -24.16 28.72 -5.52
N PRO A 18 -23.63 28.62 -6.76
CA PRO A 18 -22.30 28.04 -7.04
C PRO A 18 -21.16 28.52 -6.12
N ASP A 19 -21.25 29.76 -5.62
CA ASP A 19 -20.25 30.34 -4.72
C ASP A 19 -20.52 30.08 -3.23
N SER A 20 -21.65 29.45 -2.89
CA SER A 20 -22.01 29.11 -1.51
C SER A 20 -21.50 27.72 -1.13
N PRO A 21 -20.74 27.60 -0.02
CA PRO A 21 -20.25 26.30 0.42
C PRO A 21 -21.42 25.40 0.83
N LEU A 22 -21.35 24.11 0.47
CA LEU A 22 -22.22 23.09 1.03
C LEU A 22 -21.96 22.99 2.54
N ASP A 23 -22.86 23.57 3.33
CA ASP A 23 -22.76 23.58 4.78
C ASP A 23 -23.73 22.59 5.44
N THR A 24 -23.52 22.37 6.74
CA THR A 24 -24.34 21.47 7.55
C THR A 24 -25.81 21.94 7.61
N ALA A 25 -26.07 23.24 7.53
CA ALA A 25 -27.42 23.80 7.63
C ALA A 25 -28.24 23.48 6.37
N LEU A 26 -27.66 23.71 5.19
CA LEU A 26 -28.24 23.34 3.90
C LEU A 26 -28.50 21.84 3.82
N MET A 27 -27.49 21.01 4.15
CA MET A 27 -27.65 19.55 4.12
C MET A 27 -28.72 19.05 5.08
N THR A 28 -28.85 19.69 6.26
CA THR A 28 -29.92 19.40 7.22
C THR A 28 -31.30 19.79 6.68
N ALA A 29 -31.42 20.98 6.09
CA ALA A 29 -32.69 21.44 5.51
C ALA A 29 -33.15 20.55 4.34
N ILE A 30 -32.23 20.13 3.46
CA ILE A 30 -32.54 19.19 2.36
C ILE A 30 -33.04 17.86 2.92
N ARG A 31 -32.33 17.28 3.91
CA ARG A 31 -32.73 16.03 4.54
C ARG A 31 -34.12 16.14 5.16
N ASP A 32 -34.34 17.14 6.01
CA ASP A 32 -35.58 17.31 6.75
C ASP A 32 -36.77 17.62 5.82
N ASN A 33 -36.56 18.36 4.72
CA ASN A 33 -37.58 18.55 3.68
C ASN A 33 -37.94 17.25 2.95
N GLY A 34 -36.95 16.39 2.69
CA GLY A 34 -37.16 15.06 2.11
C GLY A 34 -37.97 14.14 3.03
N GLU A 35 -37.69 14.17 4.34
CA GLU A 35 -38.48 13.46 5.35
C GLU A 35 -39.92 13.99 5.42
N HIS A 36 -40.09 15.31 5.52
CA HIS A 36 -41.40 15.96 5.52
C HIS A 36 -42.25 15.56 4.31
N LEU A 37 -41.69 15.62 3.10
CA LEU A 37 -42.41 15.27 1.88
C LEU A 37 -42.82 13.80 1.86
N LYS A 38 -41.94 12.88 2.30
CA LYS A 38 -42.27 11.46 2.42
C LYS A 38 -43.40 11.22 3.41
N GLU A 39 -43.40 11.94 4.53
CA GLU A 39 -44.43 11.78 5.55
C GLU A 39 -45.80 12.28 5.06
N VAL A 40 -45.80 13.43 4.39
CA VAL A 40 -47.02 14.02 3.81
C VAL A 40 -47.62 13.13 2.72
N LEU A 41 -46.78 12.51 1.87
CA LEU A 41 -47.24 11.70 0.74
C LEU A 41 -47.56 10.25 1.10
N TYR A 42 -46.82 9.64 2.03
CA TYR A 42 -46.85 8.19 2.27
C TYR A 42 -47.11 7.80 3.74
N GLY A 43 -47.31 8.75 4.65
CA GLY A 43 -47.64 8.47 6.05
C GLY A 43 -46.42 8.48 6.97
N THR A 44 -46.18 7.42 7.74
CA THR A 44 -45.05 7.41 8.69
C THR A 44 -43.73 7.11 7.96
N PHE A 45 -42.78 8.04 8.02
CA PHE A 45 -41.39 7.78 7.66
C PHE A 45 -40.63 7.34 8.92
N THR A 46 -39.95 6.20 8.86
CA THR A 46 -38.93 5.86 9.85
C THR A 46 -37.58 6.08 9.17
N PRO A 47 -36.81 7.11 9.55
CA PRO A 47 -35.46 7.27 9.04
C PRO A 47 -34.69 5.98 9.29
N ASN A 48 -33.94 5.51 8.29
CA ASN A 48 -32.90 4.52 8.59
C ASN A 48 -32.02 5.12 9.69
N ALA A 49 -31.61 4.27 10.64
CA ALA A 49 -30.70 4.66 11.70
C ALA A 49 -29.53 5.45 11.09
N PRO A 50 -29.10 6.57 11.72
CA PRO A 50 -27.98 7.35 11.21
C PRO A 50 -26.81 6.41 10.91
N HIS A 51 -26.40 6.33 9.65
CA HIS A 51 -25.19 5.59 9.34
C HIS A 51 -24.05 6.38 9.96
N THR A 52 -23.37 5.77 10.92
CA THR A 52 -22.22 6.39 11.56
C THR A 52 -20.99 5.99 10.77
N HIS A 53 -20.11 6.94 10.46
CA HIS A 53 -18.79 6.65 9.88
C HIS A 53 -17.81 6.18 10.95
N ASN A 54 -18.28 5.34 11.88
CA ASN A 54 -17.49 4.75 12.96
C ASN A 54 -16.78 3.46 12.54
N GLY A 55 -16.85 3.10 11.25
CA GLY A 55 -16.29 1.86 10.71
C GLY A 55 -17.14 0.60 10.98
N VAL A 56 -18.36 0.75 11.53
CA VAL A 56 -19.32 -0.36 11.70
C VAL A 56 -20.31 -0.41 10.54
N ASP A 57 -20.88 0.74 10.15
CA ASP A 57 -21.95 0.81 9.13
C ASP A 57 -21.56 1.56 7.84
N SER A 58 -20.34 2.12 7.79
CA SER A 58 -19.79 2.73 6.58
C SER A 58 -18.56 1.93 6.16
N ALA A 59 -18.55 1.44 4.92
CA ALA A 59 -17.32 0.92 4.32
C ALA A 59 -16.27 2.03 4.40
N LEU A 60 -15.16 1.74 5.08
CA LEU A 60 -14.06 2.67 5.21
C LEU A 60 -13.49 2.90 3.81
N VAL A 61 -13.64 4.13 3.31
CA VAL A 61 -13.09 4.50 2.00
C VAL A 61 -11.60 4.68 2.17
N GLU A 62 -10.83 3.91 1.40
CA GLU A 62 -9.38 4.06 1.33
C GLU A 62 -9.03 5.38 0.66
N ILE A 63 -8.43 6.30 1.42
CA ILE A 63 -7.95 7.58 0.89
C ILE A 63 -6.44 7.46 0.71
N GLY A 64 -5.99 7.00 -0.46
CA GLY A 64 -4.58 7.04 -0.82
C GLY A 64 -4.12 5.95 -1.80
N PRO A 65 -2.90 6.06 -2.33
CA PRO A 65 -2.33 5.09 -3.27
C PRO A 65 -1.88 3.77 -2.62
N ASN A 66 -1.86 3.69 -1.29
CA ASN A 66 -1.43 2.50 -0.57
C ASN A 66 -2.62 1.57 -0.29
N ALA A 67 -2.60 0.35 -0.83
CA ALA A 67 -3.61 -0.68 -0.61
C ALA A 67 -3.63 -1.26 0.82
N ILE A 68 -2.64 -0.94 1.65
CA ILE A 68 -2.52 -1.43 3.03
C ILE A 68 -2.79 -0.29 3.99
N ARG A 69 -3.91 -0.39 4.70
CA ARG A 69 -4.32 0.61 5.70
C ARG A 69 -3.31 0.73 6.84
N ASN A 70 -3.00 1.99 7.19
CA ASN A 70 -2.11 2.33 8.30
C ASN A 70 -0.80 1.52 8.28
N GLY A 71 -0.23 1.30 7.09
CA GLY A 71 1.01 0.55 6.94
C GLY A 71 2.24 1.22 7.53
N SER A 72 2.15 2.52 7.85
CA SER A 72 3.17 3.30 8.56
C SER A 72 2.89 3.47 10.07
N PHE A 73 1.81 2.87 10.60
CA PHE A 73 1.52 2.86 12.04
C PHE A 73 1.36 4.24 12.72
N GLU A 74 1.05 5.29 11.95
CA GLU A 74 0.82 6.65 12.47
C GLU A 74 -0.40 6.75 13.39
N SER A 75 -1.38 5.86 13.16
CA SER A 75 -2.57 5.67 14.00
C SER A 75 -2.47 4.44 14.90
N ASP A 76 -1.27 4.16 15.40
CA ASP A 76 -0.99 3.02 16.29
C ASP A 76 -1.45 1.70 15.65
N GLY A 77 -2.28 0.92 16.37
CA GLY A 77 -2.73 -0.41 15.94
C GLY A 77 -3.92 -0.41 14.99
N ASP A 78 -4.43 0.76 14.60
CA ASP A 78 -5.62 0.85 13.76
C ASP A 78 -5.41 0.13 12.43
N GLY A 79 -6.32 -0.76 12.07
CA GLY A 79 -6.21 -1.58 10.86
C GLY A 79 -5.29 -2.81 10.99
N TRP A 80 -4.78 -3.12 12.19
CA TRP A 80 -3.94 -4.30 12.45
C TRP A 80 -4.43 -5.08 13.68
N THR A 81 -4.35 -6.41 13.63
CA THR A 81 -4.51 -7.30 14.78
C THR A 81 -3.12 -7.75 15.19
N ILE A 82 -2.72 -7.42 16.41
CA ILE A 82 -1.38 -7.70 16.92
C ILE A 82 -1.49 -8.59 18.16
N ALA A 83 -0.83 -9.75 18.11
CA ALA A 83 -0.80 -10.71 19.20
C ALA A 83 0.66 -11.02 19.58
N ALA A 84 1.01 -10.76 20.83
CA ALA A 84 2.30 -11.14 21.38
C ALA A 84 2.38 -12.66 21.59
N TYR A 85 3.54 -13.24 21.31
CA TYR A 85 3.85 -14.60 21.73
C TYR A 85 4.21 -14.62 23.22
N THR A 86 4.27 -15.82 23.82
CA THR A 86 4.68 -15.96 25.22
C THR A 86 6.12 -15.46 25.43
N GLY A 87 6.30 -14.43 26.27
CA GLY A 87 7.60 -13.79 26.48
C GLY A 87 7.93 -12.72 25.42
N GLY A 88 6.97 -12.35 24.58
CA GLY A 88 7.09 -11.24 23.65
C GLY A 88 6.20 -10.06 24.04
N SER A 89 6.41 -8.93 23.38
CA SER A 89 5.61 -7.72 23.50
C SER A 89 5.64 -6.91 22.21
N PHE A 90 4.76 -5.91 22.12
CA PHE A 90 4.81 -4.93 21.04
C PHE A 90 4.52 -3.52 21.57
N SER A 91 4.95 -2.51 20.81
CA SER A 91 4.65 -1.10 21.04
C SER A 91 4.75 -0.30 19.74
N PHE A 92 4.27 0.94 19.76
CA PHE A 92 4.47 1.90 18.66
C PHE A 92 5.59 2.85 19.06
N ASN A 93 6.68 2.83 18.31
CA ASN A 93 7.94 3.48 18.68
C ASN A 93 8.16 4.73 17.84
N THR A 94 8.48 5.85 18.49
CA THR A 94 8.71 7.16 17.84
C THR A 94 10.20 7.52 17.69
N ALA A 95 11.11 6.62 18.06
CA ALA A 95 12.55 6.87 18.01
C ALA A 95 13.26 6.07 16.91
N ASN A 96 12.55 5.10 16.32
CA ASN A 96 13.05 4.16 15.32
C ASN A 96 12.14 4.09 14.10
N ASP A 97 11.37 5.14 13.86
CA ASP A 97 10.58 5.35 12.65
C ASP A 97 11.44 5.24 11.39
N MET A 98 10.79 4.87 10.29
CA MET A 98 11.38 4.66 8.97
C MET A 98 10.51 5.23 7.84
N ASP A 99 9.23 5.52 8.09
CA ASP A 99 8.26 6.15 7.19
C ASP A 99 7.19 6.95 7.96
N GLY A 100 7.58 8.05 8.61
CA GLY A 100 6.63 8.93 9.32
C GLY A 100 7.15 9.35 10.68
N ALA A 101 6.33 9.22 11.72
CA ALA A 101 6.67 9.54 13.10
C ALA A 101 6.63 8.31 14.03
N LYS A 102 6.08 7.17 13.58
CA LYS A 102 5.99 5.94 14.37
C LYS A 102 6.38 4.72 13.54
N ALA A 103 6.81 3.66 14.23
CA ALA A 103 6.97 2.32 13.67
C ALA A 103 6.42 1.27 14.62
N LEU A 104 5.99 0.13 14.09
CA LEU A 104 5.64 -1.03 14.91
C LEU A 104 6.92 -1.69 15.45
N ALA A 105 7.08 -1.72 16.77
CA ALA A 105 8.18 -2.38 17.46
C ALA A 105 7.69 -3.69 18.08
N ILE A 106 8.27 -4.81 17.67
CA ILE A 106 7.97 -6.16 18.19
C ILE A 106 9.20 -6.67 18.94
N THR A 107 9.05 -6.96 20.23
CA THR A 107 10.16 -7.35 21.11
C THR A 107 10.04 -8.81 21.56
N SER A 108 11.12 -9.57 21.41
CA SER A 108 11.28 -10.91 21.97
C SER A 108 12.19 -10.82 23.20
N THR A 109 11.68 -11.20 24.38
CA THR A 109 12.51 -11.23 25.62
C THR A 109 13.02 -12.62 25.96
N VAL A 110 12.49 -13.65 25.30
CA VAL A 110 12.92 -15.05 25.42
C VAL A 110 13.39 -15.53 24.06
N ALA A 111 14.58 -16.15 24.01
CA ALA A 111 15.09 -16.72 22.78
C ALA A 111 14.15 -17.81 22.26
N ALA A 112 13.97 -17.89 20.94
CA ALA A 112 13.13 -18.87 20.23
C ALA A 112 11.61 -18.87 20.51
N ASN A 113 11.09 -18.08 21.45
CA ASN A 113 9.64 -17.97 21.69
C ASN A 113 8.93 -16.93 20.80
N GLY A 114 9.71 -16.05 20.19
CA GLY A 114 9.24 -14.98 19.33
C GLY A 114 8.71 -13.76 20.07
N GLY A 115 8.53 -12.65 19.34
CA GLY A 115 8.01 -11.41 19.89
C GLY A 115 6.50 -11.29 19.73
N ALA A 116 6.06 -11.06 18.51
CA ALA A 116 4.65 -10.89 18.18
C ALA A 116 4.40 -11.13 16.69
N VAL A 117 3.12 -11.30 16.37
CA VAL A 117 2.62 -11.31 15.00
C VAL A 117 1.62 -10.17 14.84
N ALA A 118 1.74 -9.42 13.74
CA ALA A 118 0.81 -8.37 13.36
C ALA A 118 0.21 -8.70 11.99
N THR A 119 -1.11 -8.76 11.89
CA THR A 119 -1.82 -9.05 10.64
C THR A 119 -2.74 -7.89 10.29
N SER A 120 -2.66 -7.36 9.07
CA SER A 120 -3.58 -6.31 8.61
C SER A 120 -5.03 -6.79 8.73
N ASN A 121 -5.99 -5.99 9.18
CA ASN A 121 -7.36 -6.45 9.44
C ASN A 121 -8.19 -6.62 8.17
N GLU A 122 -7.96 -5.76 7.19
CA GLU A 122 -8.77 -5.67 5.99
C GLU A 122 -8.36 -6.73 4.96
N TYR A 123 -9.36 -7.42 4.41
CA TYR A 123 -9.21 -8.30 3.26
C TYR A 123 -9.12 -7.46 1.99
N ARG A 124 -7.95 -7.48 1.35
CA ARG A 124 -7.74 -6.76 0.09
C ARG A 124 -8.06 -7.66 -1.08
N SER A 125 -8.97 -7.21 -1.94
CA SER A 125 -9.39 -7.97 -3.12
C SER A 125 -8.21 -8.21 -4.06
N CYS A 126 -8.16 -9.40 -4.66
CA CYS A 126 -7.21 -9.76 -5.71
C CYS A 126 -7.82 -10.76 -6.67
N ILE A 127 -7.27 -10.85 -7.87
CA ILE A 127 -7.65 -11.87 -8.84
C ILE A 127 -6.62 -13.00 -8.81
N GLY A 128 -7.08 -14.25 -8.85
CA GLY A 128 -6.16 -15.39 -8.91
C GLY A 128 -5.24 -15.32 -10.15
N GLY A 129 -3.95 -15.54 -9.96
CA GLY A 129 -2.91 -15.41 -10.99
C GLY A 129 -2.39 -13.98 -11.20
N GLU A 130 -2.98 -12.99 -10.53
CA GLU A 130 -2.54 -11.60 -10.59
C GLU A 130 -1.27 -11.35 -9.79
N LYS A 131 -0.50 -10.34 -10.19
CA LYS A 131 0.69 -9.90 -9.47
C LYS A 131 0.37 -8.73 -8.55
N ILE A 132 0.76 -8.85 -7.28
CA ILE A 132 0.72 -7.76 -6.31
C ILE A 132 2.14 -7.35 -5.95
N ALA A 133 2.41 -6.05 -5.86
CA ALA A 133 3.68 -5.55 -5.36
C ALA A 133 3.53 -5.16 -3.90
N ILE A 134 4.40 -5.68 -3.04
CA ILE A 134 4.46 -5.31 -1.62
C ILE A 134 5.84 -4.72 -1.31
N LYS A 135 5.84 -3.62 -0.59
CA LYS A 135 7.03 -2.95 -0.07
C LYS A 135 6.89 -2.73 1.44
N LEU A 136 7.97 -2.88 2.20
CA LEU A 136 8.02 -2.44 3.59
C LEU A 136 9.45 -2.13 4.05
N ALA A 137 9.59 -1.29 5.06
CA ALA A 137 10.84 -1.03 5.76
C ALA A 137 10.93 -1.86 7.04
N TYR A 138 12.13 -2.36 7.34
CA TYR A 138 12.40 -3.14 8.53
C TYR A 138 13.85 -2.99 9.03
N LYS A 139 14.06 -3.13 10.33
CA LYS A 139 15.38 -3.21 11.00
C LYS A 139 15.24 -3.89 12.37
N ALA A 140 16.34 -4.23 13.01
CA ALA A 140 16.36 -4.76 14.37
C ALA A 140 17.29 -3.97 15.30
N SER A 141 17.08 -4.12 16.61
CA SER A 141 17.89 -3.49 17.65
C SER A 141 19.29 -4.13 17.83
N GLY A 142 19.52 -5.30 17.23
CA GLY A 142 20.75 -6.07 17.38
C GLY A 142 20.83 -7.24 16.39
N ALA A 143 21.94 -7.97 16.42
CA ALA A 143 22.16 -9.13 15.56
C ALA A 143 21.38 -10.38 16.04
N ASN A 144 21.24 -11.37 15.16
CA ASN A 144 20.61 -12.68 15.40
C ASN A 144 19.14 -12.61 15.83
N ILE A 145 18.44 -11.52 15.52
CA ILE A 145 17.00 -11.39 15.73
C ILE A 145 16.33 -11.75 14.42
N SER A 146 15.46 -12.75 14.43
CA SER A 146 14.76 -13.18 13.22
C SER A 146 13.53 -12.32 12.94
N SER A 147 13.16 -12.17 11.68
CA SER A 147 11.91 -11.54 11.27
C SER A 147 11.40 -12.08 9.94
N ARG A 148 10.10 -11.95 9.73
CA ARG A 148 9.43 -12.33 8.49
C ARG A 148 8.34 -11.34 8.16
N ALA A 149 8.15 -11.08 6.87
CA ALA A 149 6.92 -10.50 6.34
C ALA A 149 6.37 -11.43 5.27
N ARG A 150 5.05 -11.66 5.25
CA ARG A 150 4.39 -12.52 4.27
C ARG A 150 3.01 -12.00 3.90
N VAL A 151 2.56 -12.43 2.73
CA VAL A 151 1.16 -12.32 2.31
C VAL A 151 0.43 -13.61 2.65
N ILE A 152 -0.74 -13.48 3.26
CA ILE A 152 -1.69 -14.57 3.48
C ILE A 152 -2.78 -14.47 2.43
N TRP A 153 -3.01 -15.56 1.70
CA TRP A 153 -4.01 -15.65 0.65
C TRP A 153 -5.28 -16.31 1.16
N TYR A 154 -6.42 -15.79 0.72
CA TYR A 154 -7.75 -16.25 1.12
C TYR A 154 -8.65 -16.48 -0.09
N ASP A 155 -9.59 -17.41 0.03
CA ASP A 155 -10.64 -17.69 -0.96
C ASP A 155 -11.86 -16.75 -0.81
N ASP A 156 -12.90 -16.97 -1.62
CA ASP A 156 -14.15 -16.19 -1.60
C ASP A 156 -14.90 -16.27 -0.25
N ALA A 157 -14.66 -17.32 0.54
CA ALA A 157 -15.22 -17.48 1.88
C ALA A 157 -14.32 -16.88 2.98
N GLN A 158 -13.25 -16.18 2.59
CA GLN A 158 -12.22 -15.64 3.48
C GLN A 158 -11.53 -16.72 4.33
N ALA A 159 -11.49 -17.97 3.86
CA ALA A 159 -10.68 -19.02 4.44
C ALA A 159 -9.24 -18.93 3.92
N GLN A 160 -8.26 -19.05 4.82
CA GLN A 160 -6.85 -19.03 4.41
C GLN A 160 -6.55 -20.25 3.53
N ILE A 161 -5.96 -20.01 2.36
CA ILE A 161 -5.59 -21.06 1.40
C ILE A 161 -4.08 -21.30 1.32
N SER A 162 -3.26 -20.25 1.46
CA SER A 162 -1.80 -20.36 1.38
C SER A 162 -1.11 -19.09 1.88
N THR A 163 0.23 -19.08 1.87
CA THR A 163 1.04 -17.91 2.17
C THR A 163 2.19 -17.76 1.17
N SER A 164 2.65 -16.53 0.96
CA SER A 164 3.87 -16.24 0.19
C SER A 164 4.75 -15.26 0.96
N ASP A 165 6.02 -15.59 1.11
CA ASP A 165 6.96 -14.75 1.86
C ASP A 165 7.37 -13.53 1.03
N ILE A 166 7.34 -12.36 1.67
CA ILE A 166 7.97 -11.14 1.16
C ILE A 166 9.46 -11.22 1.44
N TYR A 167 9.81 -11.58 2.67
CA TYR A 167 11.14 -11.99 3.08
C TYR A 167 11.05 -12.83 4.36
N THR A 168 12.05 -13.66 4.59
CA THR A 168 12.29 -14.35 5.86
C THR A 168 13.78 -14.28 6.17
N THR A 169 14.17 -13.88 7.39
CA THR A 169 15.58 -13.82 7.81
C THR A 169 15.74 -14.26 9.27
N THR A 170 16.85 -14.94 9.56
CA THR A 170 17.29 -15.28 10.92
C THR A 170 18.17 -14.19 11.54
N ASN A 171 18.66 -13.24 10.73
CA ASN A 171 19.51 -12.14 11.15
C ASN A 171 19.02 -10.85 10.49
N THR A 172 18.06 -10.19 11.15
CA THR A 172 17.48 -8.94 10.69
C THR A 172 18.54 -7.82 10.72
N PRO A 173 18.70 -7.03 9.64
CA PRO A 173 19.67 -5.94 9.61
C PRO A 173 19.45 -4.93 10.74
N THR A 174 20.53 -4.42 11.32
CA THR A 174 20.48 -3.33 12.32
C THR A 174 20.34 -1.95 11.69
N THR A 175 20.55 -1.84 10.38
CA THR A 175 20.26 -0.66 9.57
C THR A 175 18.93 -0.83 8.85
N GLN A 176 18.22 0.28 8.64
CA GLN A 176 16.99 0.28 7.85
C GLN A 176 17.22 -0.39 6.49
N THR A 177 16.41 -1.40 6.22
CA THR A 177 16.38 -2.11 4.95
C THR A 177 14.95 -2.08 4.40
N VAL A 178 14.82 -2.03 3.08
CA VAL A 178 13.52 -2.07 2.40
C VAL A 178 13.41 -3.40 1.67
N ALA A 179 12.36 -4.17 1.99
CA ALA A 179 11.96 -5.32 1.18
C ALA A 179 10.94 -4.85 0.14
N THR A 180 11.19 -5.19 -1.13
CA THR A 180 10.26 -4.97 -2.23
C THR A 180 10.14 -6.29 -2.99
N THR A 181 8.92 -6.79 -3.16
CA THR A 181 8.66 -8.04 -3.88
C THR A 181 7.43 -7.93 -4.76
N VAL A 182 7.35 -8.78 -5.78
CA VAL A 182 6.16 -8.98 -6.59
C VAL A 182 5.73 -10.44 -6.43
N LEU A 183 4.54 -10.65 -5.86
CA LEU A 183 3.98 -11.97 -5.57
C LEU A 183 2.83 -12.27 -6.52
N THR A 184 2.74 -13.52 -6.99
CA THR A 184 1.62 -13.97 -7.82
C THR A 184 0.57 -14.63 -6.94
N ALA A 185 -0.65 -14.12 -6.98
CA ALA A 185 -1.78 -14.68 -6.25
C ALA A 185 -2.08 -16.12 -6.74
N PRO A 186 -2.33 -17.08 -5.84
CA PRO A 186 -2.83 -18.40 -6.21
C PRO A 186 -4.10 -18.30 -7.07
N SER A 187 -4.34 -19.25 -7.96
CA SER A 187 -5.49 -19.20 -8.89
C SER A 187 -6.86 -19.12 -8.20
N THR A 188 -6.96 -19.65 -6.98
CA THR A 188 -8.18 -19.62 -6.16
C THR A 188 -8.23 -18.44 -5.19
N ALA A 189 -7.20 -17.59 -5.15
CA ALA A 189 -7.18 -16.42 -4.27
C ALA A 189 -8.18 -15.36 -4.73
N ARG A 190 -8.78 -14.71 -3.73
CA ARG A 190 -9.80 -13.66 -3.87
C ARG A 190 -9.53 -12.50 -2.96
N PHE A 191 -8.91 -12.78 -1.82
CA PHE A 191 -8.40 -11.77 -0.92
C PHE A 191 -6.99 -12.07 -0.46
N TYR A 192 -6.32 -11.03 0.02
CA TYR A 192 -5.05 -11.16 0.72
C TYR A 192 -4.97 -10.24 1.94
N ARG A 193 -4.10 -10.61 2.88
CA ARG A 193 -3.70 -9.80 4.05
C ARG A 193 -2.19 -9.85 4.19
N VAL A 194 -1.59 -8.88 4.88
CA VAL A 194 -0.16 -8.85 5.17
C VAL A 194 0.06 -9.24 6.63
N GLU A 195 1.04 -10.12 6.87
CA GLU A 195 1.47 -10.53 8.19
C GLU A 195 2.95 -10.17 8.40
N LEU A 196 3.24 -9.57 9.55
CA LEU A 196 4.57 -9.23 10.03
C LEU A 196 4.87 -10.05 11.29
N THR A 197 6.07 -10.60 11.40
CA THR A 197 6.53 -11.35 12.57
C THR A 197 7.90 -10.85 12.99
N GLY A 198 7.99 -10.30 14.21
CA GLY A 198 9.27 -9.98 14.86
C GLY A 198 9.62 -11.06 15.87
N GLY A 199 10.81 -11.66 15.73
CA GLY A 199 11.18 -12.89 16.44
C GLY A 199 10.30 -14.06 16.00
N ILE A 200 10.74 -14.84 15.02
CA ILE A 200 9.99 -16.00 14.54
C ILE A 200 10.12 -17.15 15.55
N PRO A 201 9.01 -17.67 16.10
CA PRO A 201 9.06 -18.80 17.01
C PRO A 201 9.77 -20.01 16.38
N GLY A 202 10.59 -20.71 17.18
CA GLY A 202 11.33 -21.90 16.75
C GLY A 202 12.48 -21.65 15.75
N SER A 203 12.69 -20.42 15.26
CA SER A 203 13.72 -20.10 14.27
C SER A 203 15.05 -19.64 14.88
N GLY A 204 15.27 -19.90 16.18
CA GLY A 204 16.50 -19.50 16.87
C GLY A 204 16.67 -18.00 17.09
N SER A 205 15.57 -17.24 17.13
CA SER A 205 15.63 -15.79 17.36
C SER A 205 16.28 -15.45 18.70
N GLY A 206 17.28 -14.58 18.68
CA GLY A 206 17.81 -13.91 19.87
C GLY A 206 16.80 -12.93 20.48
N THR A 207 17.14 -12.42 21.66
CA THR A 207 16.36 -11.37 22.34
C THR A 207 16.60 -10.01 21.69
N GLY A 208 15.54 -9.22 21.57
CA GLY A 208 15.61 -7.85 21.05
C GLY A 208 14.36 -7.47 20.28
N THR A 209 14.43 -6.33 19.58
CA THR A 209 13.28 -5.70 18.94
C THR A 209 13.46 -5.66 17.43
N VAL A 210 12.41 -6.01 16.70
CA VAL A 210 12.28 -5.77 15.25
C VAL A 210 11.31 -4.61 15.06
N TYR A 211 11.70 -3.68 14.20
CA TYR A 211 10.90 -2.52 13.81
C TYR A 211 10.39 -2.73 12.39
N PHE A 212 9.11 -2.47 12.17
CA PHE A 212 8.46 -2.51 10.87
C PHE A 212 7.76 -1.18 10.60
N ASP A 213 7.81 -0.74 9.34
CA ASP A 213 7.20 0.53 8.94
C ASP A 213 6.95 0.57 7.42
N GLY A 214 6.15 1.54 6.98
CA GLY A 214 5.95 1.87 5.57
C GLY A 214 5.45 0.71 4.72
N VAL A 215 4.58 -0.15 5.27
CA VAL A 215 3.98 -1.27 4.55
C VAL A 215 3.07 -0.72 3.45
N LYS A 216 3.45 -0.97 2.20
CA LYS A 216 2.76 -0.49 1.01
C LYS A 216 2.38 -1.65 0.12
N GLY A 217 1.11 -1.72 -0.25
CA GLY A 217 0.61 -2.60 -1.29
C GLY A 217 0.26 -1.78 -2.52
N GLU A 218 0.79 -2.17 -3.66
CA GLU A 218 0.44 -1.58 -4.95
C GLU A 218 -0.25 -2.65 -5.80
N TYR A 219 -1.47 -2.33 -6.22
CA TYR A 219 -2.14 -3.09 -7.25
C TYR A 219 -1.44 -2.78 -8.58
N SER A 220 -0.83 -3.79 -9.19
CA SER A 220 -0.34 -3.67 -10.56
C SER A 220 -1.53 -3.97 -11.48
N PRO A 221 -2.15 -2.97 -12.12
CA PRO A 221 -3.25 -3.25 -13.02
C PRO A 221 -2.78 -4.22 -14.11
N PRO A 222 -3.61 -5.21 -14.49
CA PRO A 222 -3.25 -6.20 -15.48
C PRO A 222 -2.85 -5.49 -16.78
N GLY A 223 -1.59 -5.69 -17.21
CA GLY A 223 -1.01 -5.08 -18.42
C GLY A 223 0.17 -4.14 -18.16
N ASN A 224 0.36 -3.65 -16.93
CA ASN A 224 1.53 -2.84 -16.60
C ASN A 224 2.62 -3.74 -16.02
N ALA A 225 3.44 -4.33 -16.89
CA ALA A 225 4.57 -5.14 -16.45
C ALA A 225 5.53 -4.29 -15.61
N ILE A 226 5.51 -4.46 -14.29
CA ILE A 226 6.57 -3.98 -13.41
C ILE A 226 7.80 -4.83 -13.73
N CYS A 227 8.61 -4.37 -14.67
CA CYS A 227 9.90 -4.96 -14.99
C CYS A 227 10.91 -4.51 -13.92
N THR A 228 10.96 -5.25 -12.82
CA THR A 228 12.02 -5.06 -11.83
C THR A 228 13.31 -5.68 -12.37
N TYR A 229 14.17 -4.85 -12.97
CA TYR A 229 15.49 -5.31 -13.43
C TYR A 229 16.37 -5.64 -12.22
N THR A 230 16.54 -6.93 -11.93
CA THR A 230 17.36 -7.45 -10.81
C THR A 230 18.79 -7.77 -11.28
N GLY A 231 19.35 -6.90 -12.11
CA GLY A 231 20.72 -7.00 -12.58
C GLY A 231 21.48 -5.71 -12.30
N SER A 232 22.76 -5.82 -11.97
CA SER A 232 23.68 -4.69 -12.15
C SER A 232 23.64 -4.33 -13.63
N LEU A 233 23.46 -3.06 -13.98
CA LEU A 233 23.76 -2.59 -15.33
C LEU A 233 25.29 -2.68 -15.46
N VAL A 234 25.77 -3.87 -15.77
CA VAL A 234 27.11 -4.02 -16.30
C VAL A 234 27.07 -3.24 -17.61
N GLU A 235 27.81 -2.14 -17.70
CA GLU A 235 28.17 -1.53 -18.98
C GLU A 235 28.95 -2.59 -19.77
N SER A 236 28.26 -3.57 -20.35
CA SER A 236 28.85 -4.39 -21.38
C SER A 236 29.02 -3.45 -22.56
N ALA A 237 30.27 -3.17 -22.92
CA ALA A 237 30.69 -2.34 -24.05
C ALA A 237 30.30 -2.92 -25.43
N GLY A 238 29.12 -3.51 -25.57
CA GLY A 238 28.68 -4.19 -26.78
C GLY A 238 27.28 -4.74 -26.67
N LEU A 239 26.27 -3.86 -26.56
CA LEU A 239 24.94 -4.20 -27.03
C LEU A 239 25.01 -4.28 -28.56
N ASN A 240 25.29 -5.48 -29.07
CA ASN A 240 25.29 -5.75 -30.50
C ASN A 240 23.83 -5.84 -30.95
N PHE A 241 23.26 -4.72 -31.40
CA PHE A 241 21.98 -4.74 -32.10
C PHE A 241 22.21 -5.50 -33.42
N PRO A 242 21.44 -6.55 -33.73
CA PRO A 242 21.57 -7.25 -35.00
C PRO A 242 21.34 -6.23 -36.11
N SER A 243 22.40 -5.95 -36.86
CA SER A 243 22.42 -4.96 -37.93
C SER A 243 21.55 -5.44 -39.09
N GLY A 244 20.24 -5.25 -38.97
CA GLY A 244 19.33 -5.29 -40.11
C GLY A 244 19.62 -4.09 -41.00
N ASN A 245 20.54 -4.28 -41.94
CA ASN A 245 20.73 -3.56 -43.20
C ASN A 245 19.97 -2.22 -43.33
N THR A 246 20.48 -1.16 -42.72
CA THR A 246 20.17 0.21 -43.11
C THR A 246 21.42 0.84 -43.70
N THR A 247 21.28 1.19 -44.98
CA THR A 247 22.25 1.91 -45.80
C THR A 247 22.88 3.07 -45.04
N SER A 248 24.21 3.02 -44.98
CA SER A 248 25.11 4.01 -44.40
C SER A 248 24.93 5.40 -45.01
N GLY A 249 24.28 6.30 -44.28
CA GLY A 249 24.45 7.75 -44.39
C GLY A 249 25.26 8.22 -43.18
N GLY A 250 26.52 8.60 -43.41
CA GLY A 250 27.50 8.83 -42.36
C GLY A 250 27.14 9.96 -41.38
N SER A 251 27.30 9.67 -40.09
CA SER A 251 28.06 10.52 -39.19
C SER A 251 28.63 9.67 -38.06
N THR A 252 29.95 9.50 -38.03
CA THR A 252 30.66 9.02 -36.84
C THR A 252 30.69 10.18 -35.86
N ASN A 253 29.68 10.29 -34.99
CA ASN A 253 29.83 11.07 -33.78
C ASN A 253 30.58 10.21 -32.76
N ASP A 254 31.90 10.34 -32.84
CA ASP A 254 32.86 9.88 -31.84
C ASP A 254 32.59 10.65 -30.54
N LEU A 255 31.73 10.09 -29.69
CA LEU A 255 31.48 10.62 -28.35
C LEU A 255 32.65 10.18 -27.46
N GLY A 256 33.67 11.04 -27.43
CA GLY A 256 34.84 10.89 -26.57
C GLY A 256 34.48 10.47 -25.14
N SER A 257 35.31 9.57 -24.63
CA SER A 257 35.20 8.80 -23.40
C SER A 257 35.08 9.65 -22.13
N ASN A 258 33.93 10.31 -21.86
CA ASN A 258 33.50 10.70 -20.50
C ASN A 258 32.08 11.30 -20.46
N ARG A 259 31.05 10.60 -20.96
CA ARG A 259 29.66 11.05 -20.78
C ARG A 259 28.85 10.04 -19.96
N VAL A 260 28.63 10.39 -18.70
CA VAL A 260 27.62 9.75 -17.85
C VAL A 260 26.24 10.12 -18.42
N VAL A 261 25.55 9.14 -19.02
CA VAL A 261 24.17 9.31 -19.48
C VAL A 261 23.24 9.14 -18.28
N THR A 262 22.80 10.24 -17.69
CA THR A 262 21.75 10.21 -16.67
C THR A 262 20.37 10.24 -17.33
N GLY A 263 19.74 9.07 -17.44
CA GLY A 263 18.31 8.95 -17.77
C GLY A 263 18.04 8.37 -19.16
N LEU A 264 18.00 7.04 -19.25
CA LEU A 264 17.35 6.33 -20.35
C LEU A 264 15.86 6.13 -19.99
N ARG A 265 14.96 6.66 -20.82
CA ARG A 265 13.52 6.32 -20.74
C ARG A 265 13.15 5.52 -21.98
N PHE A 266 12.62 4.31 -21.77
CA PHE A 266 12.00 3.53 -22.82
C PHE A 266 10.49 3.80 -22.77
N ALA A 267 9.93 4.29 -23.87
CA ALA A 267 8.48 4.37 -24.04
C ALA A 267 8.08 3.31 -25.06
N TRP A 268 7.13 2.46 -24.69
CA TRP A 268 6.60 1.44 -25.58
C TRP A 268 5.33 2.00 -26.23
N ASN A 269 5.36 2.24 -27.54
CA ASN A 269 4.21 2.69 -28.31
C ASN A 269 3.99 1.74 -29.50
N ASN A 270 2.87 1.00 -29.46
CA ASN A 270 2.28 0.29 -30.60
C ASN A 270 3.26 -0.41 -31.55
N GLY A 271 3.94 -1.45 -31.06
CA GLY A 271 4.63 -2.43 -31.92
C GLY A 271 6.04 -2.08 -32.38
N ASP A 272 6.45 -0.81 -32.32
CA ASP A 272 7.81 -0.39 -32.69
C ASP A 272 8.54 0.27 -31.51
N LEU A 273 9.76 -0.22 -31.24
CA LEU A 273 10.59 0.29 -30.16
C LEU A 273 11.33 1.56 -30.62
N ASN A 274 10.68 2.71 -30.50
CA ASN A 274 11.32 4.00 -30.74
C ASN A 274 12.04 4.48 -29.48
N ALA A 275 13.36 4.26 -29.40
CA ALA A 275 14.19 4.85 -28.35
C ALA A 275 14.55 6.29 -28.72
N TYR A 276 14.12 7.26 -27.91
CA TYR A 276 14.52 8.66 -28.05
C TYR A 276 15.54 9.02 -26.97
N VAL A 277 16.81 9.20 -27.34
CA VAL A 277 17.86 9.68 -26.43
C VAL A 277 17.87 11.21 -26.49
N ARG A 278 17.41 11.87 -25.43
CA ARG A 278 17.48 13.34 -25.32
C ARG A 278 18.68 13.70 -24.42
N GLY A 279 19.82 13.98 -25.04
CA GLY A 279 21.01 14.45 -24.30
C GLY A 279 20.85 15.92 -23.88
N TYR A 280 20.96 16.20 -22.59
CA TYR A 280 21.06 17.57 -22.08
C TYR A 280 22.55 17.89 -21.88
N ASN A 281 23.04 18.94 -22.55
CA ASN A 281 24.35 19.51 -22.24
C ASN A 281 24.21 20.41 -21.02
N ILE A 282 24.72 19.96 -19.87
CA ILE A 282 24.97 20.85 -18.74
C ILE A 282 26.33 21.51 -19.02
N LEU A 283 26.31 22.73 -19.54
CA LEU A 283 27.51 23.57 -19.61
C LEU A 283 27.80 24.01 -18.18
N ASN A 284 28.86 23.47 -17.57
CA ASN A 284 29.43 24.03 -16.36
C ASN A 284 30.07 25.38 -16.71
N THR A 285 29.51 26.46 -16.16
CA THR A 285 30.18 27.76 -16.02
C THR A 285 30.93 27.82 -14.70
#